data_AF-A0ABD0QSB2-F1
#
_entry.id   AF-A0ABD0QSB2-F1
#
_cell.length_a   1.000
_cell.length_b   1.000
_cell.length_c   1.000
_cell.angle_alpha   90.00
_cell.angle_beta   90.00
_cell.angle_gamma   90.00
#
_symmetry.space_group_name_H-M   'P 1'
#
loop_
_entity.id
_entity.type
_entity.pdbx_description
1 polymer ?
#
loop_
_entity_poly.entity_id
_entity_poly.type
_entity_poly.pdbx_seq_one_letter_code
_entity_poly.pdbx_strand_id
1 'polypeptide(L)' 'MAAGRGEDINPHLANWVESLRGLCETNKQWHARREFVLRNMEAFPTIQPGIPSSSLDRLLSLSMVWANHVFLG' A
#
# COMPACT_ATOMS: atom_id res chain seq x y z
N MET A 1 26.88 -13.85 16.27
CA MET A 1 26.55 -14.70 15.10
C MET A 1 25.05 -14.98 15.20
N ALA A 2 24.13 -14.45 14.39
CA ALA A 2 24.13 -13.84 13.06
C ALA A 2 23.25 -12.56 13.08
N ALA A 3 23.73 -11.43 12.54
CA ALA A 3 23.41 -10.89 11.20
C ALA A 3 21.95 -10.42 11.05
N GLY A 4 21.78 -9.11 10.85
CA GLY A 4 20.53 -8.37 10.90
C GLY A 4 19.44 -8.83 9.93
N ARG A 5 18.19 -8.79 10.40
CA ARG A 5 17.00 -8.76 9.57
C ARG A 5 16.61 -7.29 9.37
N GLY A 6 16.79 -6.81 8.15
CA GLY A 6 16.48 -5.42 7.76
C GLY A 6 14.99 -5.13 7.78
N GLU A 7 14.46 -4.81 8.95
CA GLU A 7 13.09 -4.27 9.13
C GLU A 7 13.10 -2.75 9.38
N ASP A 8 14.24 -2.08 9.25
CA ASP A 8 14.34 -0.61 9.29
C ASP A 8 14.12 0.01 7.90
N ILE A 9 13.13 -0.48 7.16
CA ILE A 9 12.76 0.11 5.87
C ILE A 9 11.96 1.38 6.16
N ASN A 10 12.67 2.50 6.31
CA ASN A 10 12.18 3.88 6.40
C ASN A 10 10.83 4.02 7.18
N PRO A 11 10.85 4.31 8.50
CA PRO A 11 9.63 4.36 9.31
C PRO A 11 8.61 5.39 8.81
N HIS A 12 9.05 6.42 8.07
CA HIS A 12 8.16 7.42 7.50
C HIS A 12 7.35 6.83 6.33
N LEU A 13 7.99 6.01 5.50
CA LEU A 13 7.33 5.29 4.41
C LEU A 13 6.35 4.25 4.99
N ALA A 14 6.76 3.50 6.01
CA ALA A 14 5.92 2.52 6.66
C ALA A 14 4.64 3.16 7.26
N ASN A 15 4.80 4.27 8.00
CA ASN A 15 3.68 5.01 8.57
C ASN A 15 2.77 5.60 7.49
N TRP A 16 3.34 6.14 6.41
CA TRP A 16 2.55 6.65 5.29
C TRP A 16 1.74 5.54 4.62
N VAL A 17 2.36 4.40 4.32
CA VAL A 17 1.66 3.26 3.72
C VAL A 17 0.55 2.77 4.64
N GLU A 18 0.79 2.68 5.96
CA GLU A 18 -0.24 2.28 6.92
C GLU A 18 -1.40 3.27 6.98
N SER A 19 -1.14 4.56 6.76
CA SER A 19 -2.20 5.58 6.67
C SER A 19 -3.13 5.42 5.46
N LEU A 20 -2.74 4.63 4.45
CA LEU A 20 -3.56 4.36 3.27
C LEU A 20 -4.70 3.35 3.57
N ARG A 21 -4.70 2.71 4.74
CA ARG A 21 -5.71 1.72 5.14
C ARG A 21 -7.11 2.35 5.30
N GLY A 22 -8.11 1.69 4.73
CA GLY A 22 -9.52 2.03 4.86
C GLY A 22 -10.14 1.48 6.14
N LEU A 23 -11.18 2.17 6.63
CA LEU A 23 -11.82 1.87 7.93
C LEU A 23 -12.52 0.50 7.98
N CYS A 24 -13.08 0.02 6.86
CA CYS A 24 -13.85 -1.22 6.79
C CYS A 24 -13.02 -2.42 6.31
N GLU A 25 -11.70 -2.29 6.20
CA GLU A 25 -10.83 -3.37 5.74
C GLU A 25 -10.46 -4.33 6.87
N THR A 26 -10.74 -5.62 6.67
CA THR A 26 -10.17 -6.67 7.52
C THR A 26 -8.64 -6.68 7.41
N ASN A 27 -7.94 -7.23 8.40
CA ASN A 27 -6.48 -7.34 8.35
C ASN A 27 -6.01 -8.11 7.10
N LYS A 28 -6.73 -9.17 6.68
CA LYS A 28 -6.39 -9.95 5.49
C LYS A 28 -6.49 -9.11 4.20
N GLN A 29 -7.57 -8.36 4.05
CA GLN A 29 -7.75 -7.44 2.91
C GLN A 29 -6.66 -6.36 2.90
N TRP A 30 -6.40 -5.74 4.06
CA TRP A 30 -5.38 -4.71 4.17
C TRP A 30 -3.99 -5.23 3.83
N HIS A 31 -3.57 -6.40 4.36
CA HIS A 31 -2.26 -6.97 4.03
C HIS A 31 -2.09 -7.22 2.52
N ALA A 32 -3.10 -7.80 1.88
CA ALA A 32 -3.06 -8.04 0.44
C ALA A 32 -3.05 -6.73 -0.37
N ARG A 33 -3.89 -5.76 0.01
CA ARG A 33 -3.97 -4.46 -0.68
C ARG A 33 -2.70 -3.64 -0.49
N ARG A 34 -2.09 -3.68 0.69
CA ARG A 34 -0.80 -3.03 0.98
C ARG A 34 0.29 -3.55 0.06
N GLU A 35 0.39 -4.87 -0.10
CA GLU A 35 1.33 -5.45 -1.07
C GLU A 35 1.02 -5.03 -2.50
N PHE A 36 -0.25 -5.00 -2.89
CA PHE A 36 -0.66 -4.52 -4.21
C PHE A 36 -0.17 -3.08 -4.46
N VAL A 37 -0.39 -2.16 -3.51
CA VAL A 37 0.05 -0.77 -3.61
C VAL A 37 1.57 -0.69 -3.75
N LEU A 38 2.32 -1.36 -2.86
CA LEU A 38 3.79 -1.36 -2.88
C LEU A 38 4.37 -1.86 -4.20
N ARG A 39 3.83 -2.95 -4.75
CA ARG A 39 4.30 -3.54 -6.01
C ARG A 39 3.98 -2.69 -7.24
N ASN A 40 2.91 -1.91 -7.20
CA ASN A 40 2.46 -1.13 -8.37
C ASN A 40 2.92 0.33 -8.33
N MET A 41 3.45 0.84 -7.22
CA MET A 41 3.93 2.24 -7.13
C MET A 41 4.98 2.59 -8.19
N GLU A 42 5.84 1.65 -8.58
CA GLU A 42 6.87 1.88 -9.60
C GLU A 42 6.27 2.23 -10.99
N ALA A 43 5.03 1.82 -11.26
CA ALA A 43 4.31 2.17 -12.49
C ALA A 43 3.76 3.61 -12.47
N PHE A 44 3.84 4.31 -11.33
CA PHE A 44 3.35 5.66 -11.13
C PHE A 44 4.47 6.57 -10.60
N PRO A 45 5.41 7.00 -11.46
CA PRO A 45 6.62 7.73 -11.03
C PRO A 45 6.34 9.10 -10.41
N THR A 46 5.12 9.61 -10.55
CA THR A 46 4.65 10.88 -9.97
C THR A 46 4.18 10.75 -8.52
N ILE A 47 4.04 9.53 -7.99
CA ILE A 47 3.64 9.31 -6.60
C ILE A 47 4.80 9.68 -5.68
N GLN A 48 4.53 10.61 -4.78
CA GLN A 48 5.43 10.98 -3.69
C GLN A 48 4.74 10.68 -2.36
N PRO A 49 5.39 9.93 -1.44
CA PRO A 49 4.83 9.65 -0.12
C PRO A 49 4.39 10.93 0.60
N GLY A 50 3.18 10.91 1.16
CA GLY A 50 2.60 12.06 1.88
C GLY A 50 2.07 13.19 1.00
N ILE A 51 2.23 13.13 -0.33
CA ILE A 51 1.71 14.16 -1.24
C ILE A 51 0.52 13.60 -2.03
N PRO A 52 -0.69 14.20 -1.90
CA PRO A 52 -1.84 13.82 -2.72
C PRO A 52 -1.54 14.02 -4.21
N SER A 53 -1.96 13.06 -5.04
CA SER A 53 -1.84 13.17 -6.50
C SER A 53 -2.90 12.30 -7.18
N SER A 54 -3.33 12.68 -8.39
CA SER A 54 -4.28 11.90 -9.18
C SER A 54 -3.75 10.49 -9.52
N SER A 55 -2.42 10.33 -9.57
CA SER A 55 -1.76 9.03 -9.78
C SER A 55 -1.89 8.15 -8.54
N LEU A 56 -1.74 8.73 -7.34
CA LEU A 56 -2.00 8.05 -6.08
C LEU A 56 -3.48 7.66 -5.97
N ASP A 57 -4.41 8.57 -6.26
CA ASP A 57 -5.85 8.31 -6.20
C ASP A 57 -6.26 7.17 -7.14
N ARG A 58 -5.68 7.12 -8.35
CA ARG A 58 -5.89 6.03 -9.31
C ARG A 58 -5.35 4.71 -8.78
N LEU A 59 -4.14 4.67 -8.24
CA LEU A 59 -3.55 3.46 -7.68
C LEU A 59 -4.37 2.92 -6.50
N LEU A 60 -4.81 3.80 -5.59
CA LEU A 60 -5.65 3.44 -4.45
C LEU A 60 -7.00 2.88 -4.91
N SER A 61 -7.62 3.53 -5.90
CA SER A 61 -8.88 3.06 -6.48
C SER A 61 -8.74 1.68 -7.12
N LEU A 62 -7.69 1.46 -7.92
CA LEU A 62 -7.37 0.15 -8.50
C LEU A 62 -7.14 -0.92 -7.42
N SER A 63 -6.42 -0.56 -6.35
CA SER A 63 -6.14 -1.48 -5.24
C SER A 63 -7.41 -1.91 -4.50
N MET A 64 -8.38 -1.00 -4.34
CA MET A 64 -9.68 -1.30 -3.71
C MET A 64 -10.53 -2.21 -4.60
N VAL A 65 -10.63 -1.91 -5.90
CA VAL A 65 -11.38 -2.75 -6.86
C VAL A 65 -10.78 -4.15 -6.91
N TRP A 66 -9.45 -4.26 -6.97
CA TRP A 66 -8.75 -5.53 -6.95
C TRP A 66 -9.01 -6.31 -5.64
N ALA A 67 -8.90 -5.66 -4.48
CA ALA A 67 -9.16 -6.30 -3.19
C ALA A 67 -10.62 -6.77 -3.08
N ASN A 68 -11.58 -5.94 -3.50
CA ASN A 68 -12.99 -6.34 -3.53
C ASN A 68 -13.20 -7.55 -4.42
N HIS A 69 -12.63 -7.56 -5.63
CA HIS A 69 -12.75 -8.71 -6.54
C HIS A 69 -12.15 -10.00 -5.95
N VAL A 70 -11.00 -9.91 -5.28
CA VAL A 70 -10.33 -11.07 -4.67
C VAL A 70 -11.08 -11.62 -3.45
N PHE A 71 -11.68 -10.77 -2.62
CA PHE A 71 -12.26 -11.17 -1.34
C PHE A 71 -13.79 -11.23 -1.30
N LEU A 72 -14.48 -10.51 -2.19
CA LEU A 72 -15.94 -10.38 -2.21
C LEU A 72 -16.60 -10.93 -3.48
N GLY A 73 -15.84 -11.12 -4.57
CA GLY A 73 -16.33 -11.63 -5.86
C GLY A 73 -16.94 -10.53 -6.73
#